data_AF-A0A928YI26-F1
#
_entry.id   AF-A0A928YI26-F1
#
_cell.length_a   1.000
_cell.length_b   1.000
_cell.length_c   1.000
_cell.angle_alpha   90.00
_cell.angle_beta   90.00
_cell.angle_gamma   90.00
#
_symmetry.space_group_name_H-M   'P 1'
#
loop_
_entity.id
_entity.type
_entity.pdbx_description
1 polymer ?
#
loop_
_entity_poly.entity_id
_entity_poly.type
_entity_poly.pdbx_seq_one_letter_code
_entity_poly.pdbx_strand_id
1 'polypeptide(L)'
;MFINNHSQINFNGGYHFRNMPLEAKSKIPEISNKWKQVFYDFEKEGDVFLVVRDKLDTKVTKFIKENKLNFEYYPEITTKSGLDTEEPDKLSQLLRQYKKKPITTMTQLNKSISNQIKNKLVQKYSPEYSANILDALRIDTKNLKTEIIRGVCVIDNPEFERKIHISKRNINNTHYVLIEPYSQDKPSERYSMDSAGKIIKKFETPDEIKTFYNEFRKTILK
;
A
#
# COMPACT_ATOMS: atom_id res chain seq x y z
N MET A 1 28.32 -3.24 17.66
CA MET A 1 26.88 -3.48 17.88
C MET A 1 26.12 -2.41 17.10
N PHE A 2 25.70 -2.70 15.86
CA PHE A 2 24.95 -1.72 15.06
C PHE A 2 23.48 -1.86 15.40
N ILE A 3 23.01 -0.99 16.30
CA ILE A 3 21.59 -0.80 16.56
C ILE A 3 21.04 -0.07 15.34
N ASN A 4 20.28 -0.78 14.50
CA ASN A 4 19.69 -0.24 13.30
C ASN A 4 18.43 0.56 13.69
N ASN A 5 18.65 1.76 14.21
CA ASN A 5 17.61 2.74 14.48
C ASN A 5 17.04 3.26 13.15
N HIS A 6 15.71 3.22 13.04
CA HIS A 6 14.89 3.80 11.97
C HIS A 6 14.99 3.15 10.60
N SER A 7 14.33 2.01 10.44
CA SER A 7 13.72 1.71 9.16
C SER A 7 12.22 1.50 9.39
N GLN A 8 11.39 2.34 8.77
CA GLN A 8 9.94 2.13 8.66
C GLN A 8 9.68 0.90 7.77
N ILE A 9 10.18 -0.27 8.14
CA ILE A 9 9.95 -1.50 7.39
C ILE A 9 8.55 -1.97 7.76
N ASN A 10 7.62 -1.76 6.84
CA ASN A 10 6.26 -2.26 6.96
C ASN A 10 6.23 -3.72 6.48
N PHE A 11 6.33 -4.66 7.41
CA PHE A 11 6.07 -6.07 7.15
C PHE A 11 4.57 -6.36 7.13
N ASN A 12 4.16 -7.32 6.29
CA ASN A 12 2.76 -7.69 6.09
C ASN A 12 2.53 -9.14 6.53
N GLY A 13 1.99 -9.28 7.74
CA GLY A 13 1.73 -10.59 8.33
C GLY A 13 2.95 -11.50 8.44
N GLY A 14 2.69 -12.68 9.00
CA GLY A 14 3.68 -13.72 9.18
C GLY A 14 3.19 -15.03 8.57
N TYR A 15 4.11 -15.77 7.97
CA TYR A 15 3.88 -17.05 7.33
C TYR A 15 4.49 -18.14 8.19
N HIS A 16 3.67 -19.04 8.70
CA HIS A 16 4.12 -20.23 9.40
C HIS A 16 4.05 -21.43 8.45
N PHE A 17 5.17 -22.11 8.32
CA PHE A 17 5.31 -23.38 7.61
C PHE A 17 5.66 -24.47 8.62
N ARG A 18 4.72 -25.39 8.82
CA ARG A 18 4.95 -26.52 9.73
C ARG A 18 5.74 -27.61 9.03
N ASN A 19 6.74 -28.17 9.71
CA ASN A 19 7.57 -29.27 9.20
C ASN A 19 8.03 -29.05 7.74
N MET A 20 8.59 -27.87 7.47
CA MET A 20 9.01 -27.50 6.11
C MET A 20 10.12 -28.45 5.62
N PRO A 21 10.00 -29.03 4.41
CA PRO A 21 11.03 -29.89 3.83
C PRO A 21 12.38 -29.17 3.74
N LEU A 22 13.49 -29.89 3.96
CA LEU A 22 14.84 -29.32 3.95
C LEU A 22 15.16 -28.60 2.62
N GLU A 23 14.74 -29.18 1.49
CA GLU A 23 14.90 -28.59 0.15
C GLU A 23 14.14 -27.27 -0.02
N ALA A 24 13.02 -27.09 0.66
CA ALA A 24 12.28 -25.84 0.66
C ALA A 24 12.92 -24.83 1.63
N LYS A 25 13.35 -25.29 2.81
CA LYS A 25 14.09 -24.46 3.78
C LYS A 25 15.32 -23.80 3.13
N SER A 26 16.10 -24.57 2.36
CA SER A 26 17.31 -24.06 1.69
C SER A 26 17.03 -23.00 0.62
N LYS A 27 15.80 -22.90 0.12
CA LYS A 27 15.36 -21.93 -0.90
C LYS A 27 14.76 -20.66 -0.31
N ILE A 28 14.58 -20.55 1.02
CA ILE A 28 14.12 -19.32 1.68
C ILE A 28 14.98 -18.08 1.32
N PRO A 29 16.32 -18.17 1.17
CA PRO A 29 17.15 -17.09 0.62
C PRO A 29 16.65 -16.53 -0.72
N GLU A 30 16.15 -17.38 -1.63
CA GLU A 30 15.70 -16.99 -2.97
C GLU A 30 14.48 -16.06 -2.94
N ILE A 31 13.66 -16.12 -1.88
CA ILE A 31 12.54 -15.19 -1.67
C ILE A 31 13.07 -13.74 -1.59
N SER A 32 14.10 -13.53 -0.77
CA SER A 32 14.88 -12.29 -0.70
C SER A 32 16.10 -12.42 0.23
N ASN A 33 17.19 -11.74 -0.09
CA ASN A 33 18.37 -11.60 0.80
C ASN A 33 18.23 -10.46 1.83
N LYS A 34 17.20 -9.61 1.71
CA LYS A 34 16.92 -8.48 2.61
C LYS A 34 15.41 -8.38 2.87
N TRP A 35 15.00 -7.56 3.83
CA TRP A 35 13.59 -7.24 4.08
C TRP A 35 12.71 -8.45 4.44
N LYS A 36 13.30 -9.42 5.14
CA LYS A 36 12.63 -10.55 5.76
C LYS A 36 13.22 -10.80 7.14
N GLN A 37 12.46 -11.46 7.99
CA GLN A 37 12.93 -12.12 9.20
C GLN A 37 12.50 -13.58 9.15
N VAL A 38 13.36 -14.48 9.61
CA VAL A 38 13.10 -15.91 9.56
C VAL A 38 13.40 -16.50 10.93
N PHE A 39 12.44 -17.21 11.49
CA PHE A 39 12.57 -17.96 12.74
C PHE A 39 12.52 -19.44 12.38
N TYR A 40 13.59 -20.15 12.69
CA TYR A 40 13.66 -21.60 12.50
C TYR A 40 13.38 -22.29 13.83
N ASP A 41 12.68 -23.41 13.74
CA ASP A 41 12.52 -24.40 14.81
C ASP A 41 12.02 -23.79 16.13
N PHE A 42 11.11 -22.81 16.02
CA PHE A 42 10.65 -21.96 17.13
C PHE A 42 9.57 -22.61 18.02
N GLU A 43 8.75 -23.52 17.48
CA GLU A 43 7.82 -24.37 18.24
C GLU A 43 8.25 -25.85 18.18
N LYS A 44 8.62 -26.35 17.00
CA LYS A 44 9.12 -27.71 16.77
C LYS A 44 10.22 -27.73 15.70
N GLU A 45 11.04 -28.77 15.74
CA GLU A 45 11.99 -29.07 14.67
C GLU A 45 11.25 -29.19 13.33
N GLY A 46 11.71 -28.47 12.31
CA GLY A 46 11.05 -28.40 11.01
C GLY A 46 10.23 -27.13 10.80
N ASP A 47 9.81 -26.45 11.86
CA ASP A 47 8.96 -25.27 11.74
C ASP A 47 9.74 -24.04 11.26
N VAL A 48 9.10 -23.25 10.41
CA VAL A 48 9.65 -21.98 9.94
C VAL A 48 8.59 -20.90 10.03
N PHE A 49 8.92 -19.79 10.69
CA PHE A 49 8.13 -18.58 10.63
C PHE A 49 8.86 -17.53 9.81
N LEU A 50 8.19 -17.01 8.79
CA LEU A 50 8.73 -16.03 7.85
C LEU A 50 7.88 -14.76 7.91
N VAL A 51 8.52 -13.64 8.18
CA VAL A 51 7.89 -12.31 8.14
C VAL A 51 8.56 -11.54 7.00
N VAL A 52 7.80 -11.06 6.02
CA VAL A 52 8.36 -10.35 4.86
C VAL A 52 7.78 -8.94 4.72
N ARG A 53 8.58 -8.05 4.14
CA ARG A 53 8.11 -6.72 3.76
C ARG A 53 6.98 -6.86 2.74
N ASP A 54 5.98 -5.99 2.84
CA ASP A 54 4.78 -5.98 1.99
C ASP A 54 4.97 -6.26 0.50
N LYS A 55 6.02 -5.71 -0.11
CA LYS A 55 6.36 -5.93 -1.52
C LYS A 55 6.76 -7.38 -1.87
N LEU A 56 6.98 -8.25 -0.87
CA LEU A 56 7.46 -9.62 -1.04
C LEU A 56 6.36 -10.68 -0.84
N ASP A 57 5.14 -10.30 -0.42
CA ASP A 57 4.02 -11.24 -0.23
C ASP A 57 3.72 -12.06 -1.50
N THR A 58 3.86 -11.44 -2.67
CA THR A 58 3.72 -12.10 -3.99
C THR A 58 4.83 -13.11 -4.28
N LYS A 59 6.04 -12.89 -3.76
CA LYS A 59 7.12 -13.87 -3.87
C LYS A 59 6.91 -15.05 -2.94
N VAL A 60 6.42 -14.80 -1.72
CA VAL A 60 6.09 -15.88 -0.77
C VAL A 60 4.95 -16.74 -1.31
N THR A 61 3.89 -16.15 -1.86
CA THR A 61 2.80 -16.91 -2.49
C THR A 61 3.26 -17.75 -3.68
N LYS A 62 4.20 -17.25 -4.51
CA LYS A 62 4.83 -18.03 -5.58
C LYS A 62 5.64 -19.20 -5.01
N PHE A 63 6.47 -18.93 -4.00
CA PHE A 63 7.29 -19.93 -3.31
C PHE A 63 6.46 -21.06 -2.70
N ILE A 64 5.33 -20.74 -2.07
CA ILE A 64 4.38 -21.71 -1.52
C ILE A 64 3.85 -22.65 -2.60
N LYS A 65 3.47 -22.10 -3.76
CA LYS A 65 2.96 -22.89 -4.89
C LYS A 65 4.02 -23.80 -5.49
N GLU A 66 5.21 -23.27 -5.74
CA GLU A 66 6.31 -24.01 -6.39
C GLU A 66 6.79 -25.18 -5.53
N ASN A 67 6.81 -25.02 -4.22
CA ASN A 67 7.27 -26.03 -3.27
C ASN A 67 6.12 -26.82 -2.62
N LYS A 68 4.87 -26.61 -3.07
CA LYS A 68 3.65 -27.30 -2.58
C LYS A 68 3.54 -27.32 -1.05
N LEU A 69 3.78 -26.16 -0.43
CA LEU A 69 3.87 -26.05 1.02
C LEU A 69 2.49 -25.85 1.66
N ASN A 70 2.27 -26.52 2.79
CA ASN A 70 1.23 -26.15 3.72
C ASN A 70 1.65 -24.90 4.49
N PHE A 71 0.72 -23.98 4.72
CA PHE A 71 1.02 -22.73 5.40
C PHE A 71 -0.13 -22.28 6.30
N GLU A 72 0.23 -21.46 7.28
CA GLU A 72 -0.70 -20.65 8.07
C GLU A 72 -0.23 -19.19 7.97
N TYR A 73 -1.09 -18.32 7.46
CA TYR A 73 -0.80 -16.90 7.36
C TYR A 73 -1.53 -16.11 8.45
N TYR A 74 -0.77 -15.29 9.17
CA TYR A 74 -1.19 -14.49 10.30
C TYR A 74 -1.07 -13.01 9.92
N PRO A 75 -2.14 -12.37 9.40
CA PRO A 75 -2.07 -10.99 8.93
C PRO A 75 -1.72 -9.97 10.03
N GLU A 76 -2.02 -10.30 11.29
CA GLU A 76 -1.79 -9.45 12.46
C GLU A 76 -0.34 -9.50 12.96
N ILE A 77 0.40 -10.58 12.68
CA ILE A 77 1.76 -10.77 13.19
C ILE A 77 2.74 -10.07 12.24
N THR A 78 3.14 -8.86 12.59
CA THR A 78 4.17 -8.08 11.88
C THR A 78 5.35 -7.77 12.80
N THR A 79 6.39 -7.09 12.32
CA THR A 79 7.48 -6.63 13.21
C THR A 79 7.03 -5.62 14.25
N LYS A 80 5.94 -4.89 14.01
CA LYS A 80 5.30 -4.01 15.01
C LYS A 80 4.81 -4.78 16.25
N SER A 81 4.75 -6.11 16.19
CA SER A 81 4.47 -6.97 17.35
C SER A 81 5.69 -7.13 18.28
N GLY A 82 6.78 -6.38 18.07
CA GLY A 82 8.01 -6.49 18.86
C GLY A 82 8.92 -7.64 18.42
N LEU A 83 8.76 -8.12 17.18
CA LEU A 83 9.59 -9.18 16.57
C LEU A 83 10.88 -8.64 15.93
N ASP A 84 11.20 -7.36 16.12
CA ASP A 84 12.43 -6.73 15.59
C ASP A 84 13.71 -7.40 16.14
N THR A 85 13.62 -8.08 17.28
CA THR A 85 14.63 -8.99 17.83
C THR A 85 14.25 -10.43 17.47
N GLU A 86 15.19 -11.21 16.90
CA GLU A 86 15.02 -12.64 16.60
C GLU A 86 14.91 -13.47 17.91
N GLU A 87 13.81 -13.30 18.65
CA GLU A 87 13.52 -13.97 19.92
C GLU A 87 12.37 -14.98 19.73
N PRO A 88 12.69 -16.29 19.59
CA PRO A 88 11.70 -17.34 19.31
C PRO A 88 10.59 -17.46 20.37
N ASP A 89 10.89 -17.19 21.64
CA ASP A 89 9.92 -17.34 22.74
C ASP A 89 8.77 -16.33 22.65
N LYS A 90 9.06 -15.08 22.27
CA LYS A 90 8.05 -14.03 22.04
C LYS A 90 7.13 -14.37 20.88
N LEU A 91 7.70 -14.92 19.79
CA LEU A 91 6.92 -15.38 18.65
C LEU A 91 5.97 -16.51 19.04
N SER A 92 6.45 -17.51 19.78
CA SER A 92 5.62 -18.60 20.29
C SER A 92 4.46 -18.12 21.15
N GLN A 93 4.68 -17.10 22.00
CA GLN A 93 3.61 -16.48 22.78
C GLN A 93 2.59 -15.73 21.90
N LEU A 94 3.05 -14.95 20.92
CA LEU A 94 2.19 -14.26 19.96
C LEU A 94 1.33 -15.24 19.17
N LEU A 95 1.93 -16.33 18.66
CA LEU A 95 1.19 -17.35 17.94
C LEU A 95 0.11 -18.01 18.79
N ARG A 96 0.34 -18.20 20.10
CA ARG A 96 -0.71 -18.69 21.03
C ARG A 96 -1.88 -17.71 21.17
N GLN A 97 -1.62 -16.40 21.12
CA GLN A 97 -2.67 -15.37 21.19
C GLN A 97 -3.49 -15.30 19.89
N TYR A 98 -2.83 -15.36 18.73
CA TYR A 98 -3.48 -15.27 17.41
C TYR A 98 -3.96 -16.60 16.83
N LYS A 99 -3.69 -17.73 17.52
CA LYS A 99 -4.02 -19.12 17.11
C LYS A 99 -5.48 -19.36 16.72
N LYS A 100 -6.40 -18.42 16.98
CA LYS A 100 -7.83 -18.65 16.77
C LYS A 100 -8.28 -18.66 15.31
N LYS A 101 -7.61 -17.98 14.34
CA LYS A 101 -8.02 -18.00 12.90
C LYS A 101 -6.89 -17.71 11.90
N PRO A 102 -5.89 -18.60 11.72
CA PRO A 102 -4.93 -18.45 10.63
C PRO A 102 -5.61 -18.60 9.25
N ILE A 103 -5.07 -17.92 8.25
CA ILE A 103 -5.46 -18.10 6.85
C ILE A 103 -4.63 -19.27 6.27
N THR A 104 -5.29 -20.34 5.84
CA THR A 104 -4.61 -21.57 5.38
C THR A 104 -4.84 -21.88 3.90
N THR A 105 -5.68 -21.10 3.21
CA THR A 105 -5.97 -21.32 1.79
C THR A 105 -5.38 -20.21 0.91
N MET A 106 -4.88 -20.58 -0.27
CA MET A 106 -4.31 -19.62 -1.22
C MET A 106 -5.32 -18.55 -1.65
N THR A 107 -6.59 -18.91 -1.80
CA THR A 107 -7.66 -17.96 -2.17
C THR A 107 -7.84 -16.88 -1.10
N GLN A 108 -7.92 -17.28 0.18
CA GLN A 108 -8.05 -16.33 1.29
C GLN A 108 -6.77 -15.51 1.48
N LEU A 109 -5.59 -16.11 1.29
CA LEU A 109 -4.31 -15.41 1.37
C LEU A 109 -4.23 -14.30 0.31
N ASN A 110 -4.49 -14.63 -0.95
CA ASN A 110 -4.48 -13.66 -2.05
C ASN A 110 -5.49 -12.53 -1.82
N LYS A 111 -6.68 -12.85 -1.30
CA LYS A 111 -7.69 -11.86 -0.92
C LYS A 111 -7.21 -10.95 0.21
N SER A 112 -6.58 -11.51 1.24
CA SER A 112 -6.03 -10.77 2.37
C SER A 112 -4.93 -9.79 1.94
N ILE A 113 -3.95 -10.27 1.17
CA ILE A 113 -2.87 -9.44 0.61
C ILE A 113 -3.46 -8.33 -0.27
N SER A 114 -4.41 -8.65 -1.15
CA SER A 114 -5.05 -7.66 -2.03
C SER A 114 -5.80 -6.58 -1.24
N ASN A 115 -6.53 -6.97 -0.19
CA ASN A 115 -7.24 -6.02 0.67
C ASN A 115 -6.27 -5.14 1.47
N GLN A 116 -5.16 -5.70 1.97
CA GLN A 116 -4.13 -4.94 2.66
C GLN A 116 -3.47 -3.90 1.72
N ILE A 117 -3.19 -4.28 0.46
CA ILE A 117 -2.68 -3.36 -0.56
C ILE A 117 -3.70 -2.23 -0.81
N LYS A 118 -4.99 -2.57 -1.00
CA LYS A 118 -6.05 -1.57 -1.18
C LYS A 118 -6.14 -0.62 0.01
N ASN A 119 -6.15 -1.14 1.24
CA ASN A 119 -6.24 -0.33 2.46
C ASN A 119 -5.00 0.57 2.67
N LYS A 120 -3.81 0.15 2.22
CA LYS A 120 -2.60 1.01 2.24
C LYS A 120 -2.65 2.15 1.21
N LEU A 121 -3.26 1.91 0.06
CA LEU A 121 -3.51 2.97 -0.94
C LEU A 121 -4.55 3.97 -0.41
N VAL A 122 -5.46 3.55 0.47
CA VAL A 122 -6.27 4.47 1.26
C VAL A 122 -5.42 5.05 2.40
N GLN A 123 -4.41 5.85 2.06
CA GLN A 123 -3.89 6.83 3.01
C GLN A 123 -5.05 7.75 3.37
N LYS A 124 -5.43 7.81 4.65
CA LYS A 124 -6.33 8.85 5.14
C LYS A 124 -5.72 10.19 4.72
N TYR A 125 -6.44 10.88 3.85
CA TYR A 125 -6.14 12.24 3.43
C TYR A 125 -5.81 13.07 4.67
N SER A 126 -4.62 13.71 4.70
CA SER A 126 -4.41 14.84 5.62
C SER A 126 -5.01 16.06 4.93
N PRO A 127 -6.07 16.68 5.48
CA PRO A 127 -6.73 17.86 4.92
C PRO A 127 -5.78 19.01 4.57
N GLU A 128 -4.64 19.06 5.25
CA GLU A 128 -3.68 20.17 5.16
C GLU A 128 -3.05 20.33 3.78
N TYR A 129 -2.94 19.27 2.97
CA TYR A 129 -2.22 19.35 1.70
C TYR A 129 -3.00 20.01 0.55
N SER A 130 -4.32 20.15 0.65
CA SER A 130 -5.15 20.69 -0.45
C SER A 130 -6.38 21.46 0.01
N ALA A 131 -6.53 21.78 1.30
CA ALA A 131 -7.67 22.55 1.83
C ALA A 131 -7.99 23.80 0.97
N ASN A 132 -6.97 24.59 0.61
CA ASN A 132 -7.16 25.80 -0.21
C ASN A 132 -7.61 25.50 -1.65
N ILE A 133 -7.14 24.38 -2.23
CA ILE A 133 -7.59 23.95 -3.57
C ILE A 133 -9.05 23.52 -3.50
N LEU A 134 -9.43 22.80 -2.45
CA LEU A 134 -10.80 22.32 -2.27
C LEU A 134 -11.77 23.47 -1.99
N ASP A 135 -11.35 24.44 -1.19
CA ASP A 135 -12.09 25.68 -0.95
C ASP A 135 -12.26 26.49 -2.24
N ALA A 136 -11.18 26.65 -3.02
CA ALA A 136 -11.24 27.32 -4.33
C ALA A 136 -12.20 26.63 -5.32
N LEU A 137 -12.31 25.31 -5.24
CA LEU A 137 -13.26 24.51 -6.02
C LEU A 137 -14.66 24.41 -5.37
N ARG A 138 -14.86 25.08 -4.23
CA ARG A 138 -16.09 25.10 -3.41
C ARG A 138 -16.57 23.72 -3.00
N ILE A 139 -15.66 22.89 -2.49
CA ILE A 139 -15.94 21.51 -2.09
C ILE A 139 -15.91 21.41 -0.56
N ASP A 140 -17.04 21.04 0.04
CA ASP A 140 -17.07 20.65 1.45
C ASP A 140 -16.53 19.23 1.61
N THR A 141 -15.42 19.08 2.33
CA THR A 141 -14.74 17.79 2.51
C THR A 141 -15.26 16.97 3.69
N LYS A 142 -16.15 17.53 4.53
CA LYS A 142 -16.53 16.92 5.82
C LYS A 142 -17.11 15.50 5.70
N ASN A 143 -17.70 15.15 4.56
CA ASN A 143 -18.32 13.84 4.32
C ASN A 143 -17.88 13.16 3.01
N LEU A 144 -16.84 13.66 2.33
CA LEU A 144 -16.43 13.10 1.04
C LEU A 144 -15.47 11.92 1.18
N LYS A 145 -15.69 10.88 0.38
CA LYS A 145 -14.75 9.76 0.29
C LYS A 145 -13.53 10.22 -0.47
N THR A 146 -12.39 10.11 0.18
CA THR A 146 -11.09 10.48 -0.39
C THR A 146 -10.14 9.29 -0.33
N GLU A 147 -9.41 9.06 -1.41
CA GLU A 147 -8.39 8.01 -1.53
C GLU A 147 -7.10 8.57 -2.16
N ILE A 148 -5.94 7.97 -1.85
CA ILE A 148 -4.67 8.35 -2.47
C ILE A 148 -4.22 7.24 -3.43
N ILE A 149 -4.48 7.42 -4.72
CA ILE A 149 -4.05 6.44 -5.73
C ILE A 149 -2.73 6.90 -6.33
N ARG A 150 -1.66 6.14 -6.08
CA ARG A 150 -0.32 6.39 -6.66
C ARG A 150 0.14 7.85 -6.44
N GLY A 151 -0.14 8.39 -5.25
CA GLY A 151 0.24 9.76 -4.88
C GLY A 151 -0.71 10.86 -5.35
N VAL A 152 -1.75 10.54 -6.12
CA VAL A 152 -2.83 11.47 -6.47
C VAL A 152 -3.95 11.34 -5.46
N CYS A 153 -4.40 12.47 -4.93
CA CYS A 153 -5.59 12.54 -4.11
C CYS A 153 -6.82 12.49 -5.02
N VAL A 154 -7.65 11.47 -4.86
CA VAL A 154 -8.90 11.28 -5.59
C VAL A 154 -10.05 11.48 -4.62
N ILE A 155 -10.91 12.44 -4.91
CA ILE A 155 -12.06 12.80 -4.11
C ILE A 155 -13.31 12.44 -4.90
N ASP A 156 -14.11 11.57 -4.33
CA ASP A 156 -15.41 11.19 -4.88
C ASP A 156 -16.44 12.22 -4.41
N ASN A 157 -16.95 13.03 -5.35
CA ASN A 157 -17.90 14.10 -5.08
C ASN A 157 -19.25 13.80 -5.77
N PRO A 158 -20.08 12.92 -5.18
CA PRO A 158 -21.32 12.49 -5.80
C PRO A 158 -22.36 13.60 -5.90
N GLU A 159 -22.33 14.60 -5.01
CA GLU A 159 -23.24 15.76 -5.05
C GLU A 159 -23.13 16.52 -6.38
N PHE A 160 -21.92 16.59 -6.95
CA PHE A 160 -21.65 17.26 -8.23
C PHE A 160 -21.38 16.26 -9.36
N GLU A 161 -21.71 14.98 -9.18
CA GLU A 161 -21.53 13.89 -10.15
C GLU A 161 -20.12 13.82 -10.75
N ARG A 162 -19.08 13.98 -9.92
CA ARG A 162 -17.68 14.10 -10.40
C ARG A 162 -16.66 13.47 -9.46
N LYS A 163 -15.52 13.09 -10.02
CA LYS A 163 -14.28 12.80 -9.32
C LYS A 163 -13.30 13.93 -9.49
N ILE A 164 -12.52 14.19 -8.46
CA ILE A 164 -11.51 15.25 -8.48
C ILE A 164 -10.18 14.62 -8.14
N HIS A 165 -9.23 14.76 -9.05
CA HIS A 165 -7.90 14.19 -8.94
C HIS A 165 -6.90 15.32 -8.76
N ILE A 166 -6.19 15.35 -7.65
CA ILE A 166 -5.21 16.37 -7.29
C ILE A 166 -3.83 15.72 -7.18
N SER A 167 -2.88 16.14 -8.00
CA SER A 167 -1.51 15.64 -7.95
C SER A 167 -0.78 16.11 -6.69
N LYS A 168 0.36 15.48 -6.38
CA LYS A 168 1.38 16.10 -5.52
C LYS A 168 1.88 17.40 -6.14
N ARG A 169 2.53 18.24 -5.32
CA ARG A 169 3.23 19.43 -5.82
C ARG A 169 4.30 19.04 -6.84
N ASN A 170 4.34 19.74 -7.96
CA ASN A 170 5.40 19.64 -8.93
C ASN A 170 6.58 20.56 -8.57
N ILE A 171 7.61 20.58 -9.42
CA ILE A 171 8.82 21.40 -9.22
C ILE A 171 8.53 22.92 -9.15
N ASN A 172 7.42 23.37 -9.73
CA ASN A 172 6.98 24.75 -9.73
C ASN A 172 6.08 25.08 -8.52
N ASN A 173 6.00 24.19 -7.53
CA ASN A 173 5.14 24.32 -6.35
C ASN A 173 3.63 24.43 -6.70
N THR A 174 3.23 23.86 -7.84
CA THR A 174 1.83 23.81 -8.29
C THR A 174 1.29 22.38 -8.28
N HIS A 175 -0.02 22.26 -8.21
CA HIS A 175 -0.78 21.03 -8.32
C HIS A 175 -1.49 20.97 -9.67
N TYR A 176 -1.45 19.82 -10.31
CA TYR A 176 -2.33 19.53 -11.42
C TYR A 176 -3.64 18.96 -10.89
N VAL A 177 -4.76 19.52 -11.33
CA VAL A 177 -6.10 19.15 -10.90
C VAL A 177 -6.91 18.71 -12.13
N LEU A 178 -7.45 17.51 -12.08
CA LEU A 178 -8.38 16.97 -13.07
C LEU A 178 -9.75 16.79 -12.42
N ILE A 179 -10.76 17.41 -13.00
CA ILE A 179 -12.16 17.22 -12.61
C ILE A 179 -12.80 16.34 -13.68
N GLU A 180 -13.16 15.12 -13.30
CA GLU A 180 -13.70 14.11 -14.19
C GLU A 180 -15.17 13.87 -13.83
N PRO A 181 -16.12 14.26 -14.69
CA PRO A 181 -17.53 13.94 -14.46
C PRO A 181 -17.77 12.42 -14.56
N TYR A 182 -18.77 11.91 -13.85
CA TYR A 182 -19.16 10.50 -13.96
C TYR A 182 -19.79 10.19 -15.32
N SER A 183 -20.51 11.15 -15.90
CA SER A 183 -21.05 11.05 -17.26
C SER A 183 -19.94 11.27 -18.29
N GLN A 184 -19.86 10.39 -19.28
CA GLN A 184 -18.92 10.50 -20.39
C GLN A 184 -19.29 11.61 -21.39
N ASP A 185 -20.51 12.15 -21.30
CA ASP A 185 -21.01 13.20 -22.19
C ASP A 185 -20.57 14.60 -21.75
N LYS A 186 -20.08 14.73 -20.51
CA LYS A 186 -19.54 15.98 -19.96
C LYS A 186 -18.02 15.98 -20.13
N PRO A 187 -17.41 17.07 -20.65
CA PRO A 187 -15.96 17.15 -20.77
C PRO A 187 -15.31 17.28 -19.38
N SER A 188 -14.16 16.62 -19.19
CA SER A 188 -13.35 16.82 -17.99
C SER A 188 -12.68 18.20 -18.00
N GLU A 189 -12.52 18.80 -16.82
CA GLU A 189 -11.81 20.07 -16.65
C GLU A 189 -10.40 19.82 -16.10
N ARG A 190 -9.44 20.65 -16.51
CA ARG A 190 -8.00 20.44 -16.24
C ARG A 190 -7.35 21.75 -15.85
N TYR A 191 -6.71 21.77 -14.69
CA TYR A 191 -6.13 22.98 -14.10
C TYR A 191 -4.71 22.74 -13.58
N SER A 192 -3.91 23.81 -13.56
CA SER A 192 -2.74 23.95 -12.70
C SER A 192 -3.09 24.98 -11.65
N MET A 193 -2.93 24.65 -10.37
CA MET A 193 -3.29 25.49 -9.23
C MET A 193 -2.11 25.61 -8.27
N ASP A 194 -1.89 26.77 -7.65
CA ASP A 194 -0.90 26.89 -6.59
C ASP A 194 -1.41 26.33 -5.24
N SER A 195 -0.54 26.37 -4.23
CA SER A 195 -0.88 25.94 -2.86
C SER A 195 -1.91 26.85 -2.17
N ALA A 196 -2.18 28.04 -2.71
CA ALA A 196 -3.21 28.97 -2.22
C ALA A 196 -4.57 28.72 -2.90
N GLY A 197 -4.67 27.74 -3.82
CA GLY A 197 -5.91 27.45 -4.54
C GLY A 197 -6.15 28.37 -5.74
N LYS A 198 -5.20 29.22 -6.11
CA LYS A 198 -5.34 30.07 -7.30
C LYS A 198 -5.12 29.24 -8.56
N ILE A 199 -6.04 29.37 -9.53
CA ILE A 199 -5.87 28.79 -10.86
C ILE A 199 -4.77 29.57 -11.59
N ILE A 200 -3.68 28.88 -11.90
CA ILE A 200 -2.56 29.41 -12.70
C ILE A 200 -2.87 29.23 -14.18
N LYS A 201 -3.41 28.06 -14.56
CA LYS A 201 -3.73 27.73 -15.94
C LYS A 201 -4.89 26.76 -16.02
N LYS A 202 -5.79 27.00 -16.97
CA LYS A 202 -6.77 26.02 -17.47
C LYS A 202 -6.26 25.44 -18.79
N PHE A 203 -6.42 24.14 -18.99
CA PHE A 203 -5.95 23.43 -20.19
C PHE A 203 -7.15 23.04 -21.05
N GLU A 204 -7.35 23.72 -22.18
CA GLU A 204 -8.59 23.60 -22.98
C GLU A 204 -8.35 23.10 -24.40
N THR A 205 -7.21 23.45 -25.01
CA THR A 205 -6.93 23.02 -26.40
C THR A 205 -6.41 21.58 -26.45
N PRO A 206 -6.53 20.86 -27.58
CA PRO A 206 -6.05 19.49 -27.70
C PRO A 206 -4.57 19.31 -27.31
N ASP A 207 -3.71 20.25 -27.71
CA ASP A 207 -2.28 20.21 -27.37
C ASP A 207 -2.02 20.48 -25.88
N GLU A 208 -2.80 21.38 -25.28
CA GLU A 208 -2.74 21.65 -23.85
C GLU A 208 -3.24 20.46 -23.02
N ILE A 209 -4.31 19.80 -23.45
CA ILE A 209 -4.84 18.60 -22.82
C ILE A 209 -3.80 17.48 -22.88
N LYS A 210 -3.14 17.29 -24.04
CA LYS A 210 -2.04 16.33 -24.18
C LYS A 210 -0.88 16.65 -23.24
N THR A 211 -0.51 17.93 -23.15
CA THR A 211 0.54 18.41 -22.24
C THR A 211 0.16 18.15 -20.78
N PHE A 212 -1.07 18.47 -20.38
CA PHE A 212 -1.59 18.21 -19.05
C PHE A 212 -1.46 16.73 -18.68
N TYR A 213 -1.94 15.81 -19.52
CA TYR A 213 -1.89 14.38 -19.18
C TYR A 213 -0.46 13.84 -19.10
N ASN A 214 0.47 14.35 -19.94
CA ASN A 214 1.87 13.98 -19.86
C ASN A 214 2.50 14.42 -18.53
N GLU A 215 2.27 15.66 -18.11
CA GLU A 215 2.80 16.17 -16.84
C GLU A 215 2.10 15.55 -15.64
N PHE A 216 0.77 15.41 -15.67
CA PHE A 216 -0.01 14.74 -14.65
C PHE A 216 0.48 13.31 -14.43
N ARG A 217 0.71 12.52 -15.49
CA ARG A 217 1.27 11.16 -15.38
C ARG A 217 2.66 11.14 -14.76
N LYS A 218 3.53 12.11 -15.06
CA LYS A 218 4.85 12.22 -14.41
C LYS A 218 4.75 12.42 -12.90
N THR A 219 3.68 13.05 -12.41
CA THR A 219 3.44 13.19 -10.95
C THR A 219 2.97 11.91 -10.27
N ILE A 220 2.46 10.94 -11.04
CA ILE A 220 1.97 9.64 -10.56
C ILE A 220 3.09 8.58 -10.50
N LEU A 221 4.04 8.66 -11.44
CA LEU A 221 5.07 7.64 -11.67
C LEU A 221 6.43 7.93 -11.01
N LYS A 222 6.53 9.00 -10.20
CA LYS A 222 7.69 9.32 -9.37
C LYS A 222 7.46 8.91 -7.91
#